data_AF-A0A453HAI4-F1
#
_entry.id   AF-A0A453HAI4-F1
#
_cell.length_a   1.000
_cell.length_b   1.000
_cell.length_c   1.000
_cell.angle_alpha   90.00
_cell.angle_beta   90.00
_cell.angle_gamma   90.00
#
_symmetry.space_group_name_H-M   'P 1'
#
loop_
_entity.id
_entity.type
_entity.pdbx_description
1 polymer ?
#
loop_
_entity_poly.entity_id
_entity_poly.type
_entity_poly.pdbx_seq_one_letter_code
_entity_poly.pdbx_strand_id
1 'polypeptide(L)' 'MRDKQINVTCEVQQLLGNNRVRAVAMSATDGLMRGMEVIDTGAPLSVPVGGATLGRILLIQPSLSQLSNLKTSPTVSSPQ' A
#
# COMPACT_ATOMS: atom_id res chain seq x y z
N MET A 1 17.31 18.32 12.39
CA MET A 1 17.15 16.88 12.04
C MET A 1 15.96 16.81 11.09
N ARG A 2 16.06 16.16 9.94
CA ARG A 2 14.92 16.10 9.00
C ARG A 2 13.98 15.01 9.50
N ASP A 3 12.78 15.39 9.95
CA ASP A 3 11.70 14.45 10.22
C ASP A 3 11.29 13.79 8.89
N LYS A 4 11.85 12.61 8.63
CA LYS A 4 11.51 11.83 7.44
C LYS A 4 10.19 11.14 7.73
N GLN A 5 9.12 11.56 7.07
CA GLN A 5 7.82 10.92 7.18
C GLN A 5 7.91 9.48 6.64
N ILE A 6 7.71 8.50 7.53
CA ILE A 6 7.79 7.08 7.22
C ILE A 6 6.41 6.62 6.75
N ASN A 7 6.23 6.49 5.43
CA ASN A 7 5.02 5.94 4.84
C ASN A 7 5.30 4.51 4.36
N VAL A 8 4.85 3.52 5.13
CA VAL A 8 4.93 2.10 4.77
C VAL A 8 3.53 1.54 4.59
N THR A 9 3.28 0.94 3.42
CA THR A 9 2.05 0.22 3.14
C THR A 9 2.23 -1.25 3.49
N CYS A 10 1.26 -1.82 4.20
CA CYS A 10 1.29 -3.22 4.63
C CYS A 10 0.03 -3.93 4.15
N GLU A 11 0.15 -5.18 3.71
CA GLU A 11 -0.98 -6.03 3.33
C GLU A 11 -1.24 -7.06 4.42
N VAL A 12 -2.47 -7.11 4.93
CA VAL A 12 -2.89 -8.09 5.93
C VAL A 12 -2.99 -9.46 5.28
N GLN A 13 -2.19 -10.41 5.77
CA GLN A 13 -2.19 -11.80 5.32
C GLN A 13 -3.05 -12.70 6.21
N GLN A 14 -3.12 -12.39 7.50
CA GLN A 14 -3.81 -13.26 8.46
C GLN A 14 -4.34 -12.47 9.65
N LEU A 15 -5.55 -12.82 10.08
CA LEU A 15 -6.09 -12.42 11.37
C LEU A 15 -5.57 -13.38 12.45
N LEU A 16 -4.82 -12.89 13.45
CA LEU A 16 -4.32 -13.73 14.55
C LEU A 16 -5.32 -13.81 15.73
N GLY A 17 -6.43 -13.07 15.66
CA GLY A 17 -7.33 -12.87 16.81
C GLY A 17 -6.80 -11.82 17.79
N ASN A 18 -7.53 -11.58 18.88
CA ASN A 18 -7.19 -10.58 19.91
C ASN A 18 -6.94 -9.16 19.35
N ASN A 19 -7.69 -8.76 18.31
CA ASN A 19 -7.51 -7.50 17.58
C ASN A 19 -6.10 -7.31 16.99
N ARG A 20 -5.44 -8.41 16.61
CA ARG A 20 -4.11 -8.41 15.99
C ARG A 20 -4.15 -9.04 14.61
N VAL A 21 -3.37 -8.47 13.70
CA VAL A 21 -3.23 -8.92 12.32
C VAL A 21 -1.76 -9.12 11.97
N ARG A 22 -1.48 -10.09 11.09
CA ARG A 22 -0.17 -10.30 10.49
C ARG A 22 -0.21 -9.61 9.15
N ALA A 23 0.65 -8.63 8.96
CA ALA A 23 0.77 -7.93 7.70
C ALA A 23 2.19 -8.06 7.14
N VAL A 24 2.29 -8.04 5.81
CA VAL A 24 3.56 -8.01 5.08
C VAL A 24 3.77 -6.59 4.58
N ALA A 25 4.91 -5.99 4.90
CA ALA A 25 5.26 -4.67 4.43
C ALA A 25 5.67 -4.71 2.96
N MET A 26 5.17 -3.77 2.17
CA MET A 26 5.51 -3.60 0.75
C MET A 26 6.79 -2.78 0.54
N SER A 27 7.43 -2.35 1.64
CA SER A 27 8.66 -1.55 1.61
C SER A 27 9.55 -1.86 2.82
N ALA A 28 10.71 -1.23 2.85
CA ALA A 28 11.61 -1.31 4.00
C ALA A 28 10.90 -0.85 5.27
N THR A 29 11.02 -1.65 6.33
CA THR A 29 10.44 -1.40 7.65
C THR A 29 11.37 -0.58 8.56
N ASP A 30 12.38 0.08 7.97
CA ASP A 30 13.38 0.82 8.72
C ASP A 30 12.75 2.03 9.43
N GLY A 31 13.00 2.13 10.73
CA GLY A 31 12.45 3.20 11.56
C GLY A 31 11.00 2.99 12.01
N LEU A 32 10.36 1.86 11.68
CA LEU A 32 9.08 1.50 12.29
C LEU A 32 9.27 1.14 13.77
N MET A 33 8.38 1.67 14.61
CA MET A 33 8.36 1.45 16.06
C MET A 33 6.98 1.00 16.51
N ARG A 34 6.92 0.29 17.64
CA ARG A 34 5.65 -0.10 18.25
C ARG A 34 4.89 1.14 18.72
N GLY A 35 3.57 1.14 18.54
CA GLY A 35 2.71 2.26 18.91
C GLY A 35 2.62 3.36 17.85
N MET A 36 3.28 3.20 16.69
CA MET A 36 3.02 4.06 15.53
C MET A 36 1.58 3.91 15.09
N GLU A 37 0.98 5.03 14.68
CA GLU A 37 -0.36 5.07 14.13
C GLU A 37 -0.41 4.31 12.81
N VAL A 38 -1.45 3.49 12.66
CA VAL A 38 -1.72 2.74 11.43
C VAL A 38 -3.16 3.05 11.05
N ILE A 39 -3.34 3.46 9.80
CA ILE A 39 -4.65 3.78 9.23
C ILE A 39 -5.06 2.62 8.33
N ASP A 40 -6.22 2.02 8.61
CA ASP A 40 -6.83 1.04 7.71
C ASP A 40 -7.43 1.75 6.50
N THR A 41 -7.06 1.32 5.30
CA THR A 41 -7.61 1.85 4.04
C THR A 41 -9.01 1.32 3.77
N GLY A 42 -9.48 0.29 4.48
CA GLY A 42 -10.83 -0.28 4.37
C GLY A 42 -11.12 -1.03 3.06
N ALA A 43 -10.16 -1.03 2.14
CA ALA A 43 -10.18 -1.77 0.90
C ALA A 43 -8.84 -2.48 0.71
N PRO A 44 -8.83 -3.64 0.01
CA PRO A 44 -7.60 -4.29 -0.38
C PRO A 44 -6.72 -3.37 -1.22
N LEU A 45 -5.43 -3.70 -1.27
CA LEU A 45 -4.50 -2.97 -2.11
C LEU A 45 -4.98 -3.01 -3.57
N SER A 46 -4.95 -1.82 -4.15
CA SER A 46 -5.76 -1.43 -5.29
C SER A 46 -4.84 -0.86 -6.34
N VAL A 47 -4.75 -1.50 -7.51
CA VAL A 47 -3.85 -1.07 -8.58
C VAL A 47 -4.64 -0.51 -9.77
N PRO A 48 -4.19 0.62 -10.33
CA PRO A 48 -4.86 1.21 -11.49
C PRO A 48 -4.75 0.25 -12.68
N VAL A 49 -5.84 0.04 -13.40
CA VAL A 49 -5.82 -0.72 -14.66
C VAL A 49 -6.53 0.05 -15.76
N GLY A 50 -6.03 -0.08 -16.99
CA GLY A 50 -6.58 0.58 -18.17
C GLY A 50 -5.53 0.83 -19.25
N GLY A 51 -5.93 1.44 -20.37
CA GLY A 51 -5.01 1.73 -21.47
C GLY A 51 -3.82 2.61 -21.07
N ALA A 52 -3.97 3.36 -19.99
CA ALA A 52 -2.94 4.24 -19.46
C ALA A 52 -1.85 3.53 -18.63
N THR A 53 -1.99 2.24 -18.34
CA THR A 53 -0.93 1.44 -17.70
C THR A 53 -0.10 0.64 -18.70
N LEU A 54 -0.53 0.54 -19.97
CA LEU A 54 0.22 -0.12 -21.03
C LEU A 54 1.59 0.56 -21.25
N GLY A 55 2.65 -0.25 -21.24
CA GLY A 55 4.03 0.21 -21.43
C GLY A 55 4.70 0.79 -20.18
N ARG A 56 4.06 0.74 -19.01
CA ARG A 56 4.65 1.20 -17.73
C ARG A 56 4.83 0.04 -16.76
N ILE A 57 5.97 0.03 -16.05
CA ILE A 57 6.17 -0.86 -14.91
C ILE A 57 5.42 -0.26 -13.72
N LEU A 58 4.43 -1.00 -13.23
CA LEU A 58 3.67 -0.63 -12.04
C LEU A 58 4.31 -1.27 -10.82
N LEU A 59 4.62 -0.44 -9.83
CA LEU A 59 4.98 -0.92 -8.50
C LEU A 59 3.72 -0.97 -7.63
N ILE A 60 3.72 -1.90 -6.67
CA ILE A 60 2.61 -2.14 -5.74
C ILE A 60 2.50 -0.99 -4.73
N GLN A 61 3.57 -0.23 -4.51
CA GLN A 61 3.58 0.93 -3.62
C GLN A 61 2.89 2.14 -4.26
N PRO A 62 1.68 2.54 -3.78
CA PRO A 62 0.92 3.61 -4.42
C PRO A 62 1.65 4.96 -4.41
N SER A 63 2.39 5.25 -3.34
CA SER A 63 3.12 6.51 -3.12
C SER A 63 4.34 6.72 -4.03
N LEU A 64 4.91 5.66 -4.60
CA LEU A 64 6.07 5.73 -5.49
C LEU A 64 5.69 5.65 -6.97
N SER A 65 4.44 5.37 -7.28
CA SER A 65 3.95 5.39 -8.66
C SER A 65 3.82 6.84 -9.14
N GLN A 66 4.49 7.23 -10.23
CA GLN A 66 4.40 8.59 -10.83
C GLN A 66 3.05 8.85 -11.53
N LEU A 67 1.96 8.30 -11.00
CA LEU A 67 0.64 8.21 -11.62
C LEU A 67 -0.36 9.26 -11.11
N SER A 68 0.12 10.32 -10.44
CA SER A 68 -0.73 11.35 -9.82
C SER A 68 -1.77 12.00 -10.74
N ASN A 69 -1.61 11.91 -12.07
CA ASN A 69 -2.46 12.54 -13.06
C ASN A 69 -3.27 11.57 -13.95
N LEU A 70 -3.34 10.29 -13.59
CA LEU A 70 -4.00 9.30 -14.44
C LEU A 70 -5.47 9.11 -14.06
N LYS A 71 -6.39 9.62 -14.92
CA LYS A 71 -7.83 9.34 -14.85
C LYS A 71 -8.03 7.82 -14.84
N THR A 72 -8.29 7.28 -13.66
CA THR A 72 -8.24 5.86 -13.41
C THR A 72 -9.58 5.23 -13.78
N SER A 73 -9.58 4.32 -14.76
CA SER A 73 -10.65 3.35 -14.99
C SER A 73 -10.54 2.20 -13.96
N PRO A 74 -11.50 1.26 -13.86
CA PRO A 74 -11.82 0.57 -12.60
C PRO A 74 -10.59 -0.09 -11.99
N THR A 75 -10.36 0.15 -10.70
CA THR A 75 -9.23 -0.43 -9.96
C THR A 75 -9.48 -1.91 -9.72
N VAL A 76 -8.47 -2.76 -9.90
CA VAL A 76 -8.57 -4.18 -9.53
C VAL A 76 -7.96 -4.37 -8.13
N SER A 77 -8.76 -4.96 -7.24
CA SER A 77 -8.33 -5.38 -5.92
C SER A 77 -7.73 -6.78 -5.99
N SER A 78 -6.66 -7.03 -5.25
CA SER A 78 -6.15 -8.39 -5.03
C SER A 78 -7.24 -9.29 -4.43
N PRO A 79 -7.49 -10.52 -4.94
CA PRO A 79 -8.28 -11.51 -4.22
C PRO A 79 -7.49 -11.97 -2.99
N GLN A 80 -8.10 -11.86 -1.80
CA GLN A 80 -7.51 -12.34 -0.54
C GLN A 80 -7.40 -13.87 -0.51
#